data_AF-A0A656YWI4-F1
#
_entry.id   AF-A0A656YWI4-F1
#
_cell.length_a   1.000
_cell.length_b   1.000
_cell.length_c   1.000
_cell.angle_alpha   90.00
_cell.angle_beta   90.00
_cell.angle_gamma   90.00
#
_symmetry.space_group_name_H-M   'P 1'
#
loop_
_entity.id
_entity.type
_entity.pdbx_description
1 polymer ?
#
loop_
_entity_poly.entity_id
_entity_poly.type
_entity_poly.pdbx_seq_one_letter_code
_entity_poly.pdbx_strand_id
1 'polypeptide(L)'
;MQRLDLYDLTGPETREYERMVAKGEIREVLGGRDADTWILLRADSHPDSRILSNDSFGDWKNIFPLVEEEERIIRFEARGRDIEIRW
;
A
#
# COMPACT_ATOMS: atom_id res chain seq x y z
N MET A 1 -15.45 -19.56 9.11
CA MET A 1 -14.52 -18.45 8.83
C MET A 1 -13.96 -18.71 7.44
N GLN A 2 -14.54 -18.10 6.40
CA GLN A 2 -14.00 -18.22 5.04
C GLN A 2 -12.77 -17.32 4.96
N ARG A 3 -11.62 -17.93 4.72
CA ARG A 3 -10.40 -17.21 4.35
C ARG A 3 -10.63 -16.67 2.95
N LEU A 4 -10.87 -15.36 2.83
CA LEU A 4 -10.84 -14.65 1.55
C LEU A 4 -9.36 -14.59 1.14
N ASP A 5 -8.88 -15.59 0.41
CA ASP A 5 -7.63 -15.46 -0.34
C ASP A 5 -7.95 -14.54 -1.52
N LEU A 6 -7.67 -13.24 -1.39
CA LEU A 6 -8.03 -12.21 -2.38
C LEU A 6 -7.23 -12.30 -3.69
N TYR A 7 -6.40 -13.33 -3.85
CA TYR A 7 -5.57 -13.58 -5.02
C TYR A 7 -5.50 -15.08 -5.31
N ASP A 8 -5.79 -15.46 -6.55
CA ASP A 8 -5.51 -16.79 -7.06
C ASP A 8 -3.99 -16.94 -7.21
N LEU A 9 -3.33 -17.48 -6.17
CA LEU A 9 -1.87 -17.65 -6.07
C LEU A 9 -1.31 -18.74 -7.02
N THR A 10 -1.97 -19.01 -8.15
CA THR A 10 -1.53 -20.01 -9.13
C THR A 10 -1.17 -19.41 -10.50
N GLY A 11 -1.45 -18.12 -10.71
CA GLY A 11 -1.16 -17.40 -11.96
C GLY A 11 0.27 -16.85 -12.09
N PRO A 12 0.66 -16.35 -13.28
CA PRO A 12 1.95 -15.69 -13.52
C PRO A 12 2.22 -14.50 -12.57
N GLU A 13 1.17 -13.85 -12.07
CA GLU A 13 1.22 -12.76 -11.10
C GLU A 13 1.83 -13.20 -9.76
N THR A 14 1.65 -14.48 -9.38
CA THR A 14 2.22 -15.04 -8.15
C THR A 14 3.74 -15.11 -8.21
N ARG A 15 4.28 -15.53 -9.36
CA ARG A 15 5.74 -15.57 -9.56
C ARG A 15 6.36 -14.19 -9.53
N GLU A 16 5.64 -13.21 -10.05
CA GLU A 16 6.08 -11.82 -10.04
C GLU A 16 6.08 -11.26 -8.61
N TYR A 17 5.03 -11.53 -7.84
CA TYR A 17 4.99 -11.23 -6.41
C TYR A 17 6.17 -11.86 -5.64
N GLU A 18 6.38 -13.17 -5.80
CA GLU A 18 7.49 -13.89 -5.15
C GLU A 18 8.86 -13.31 -5.54
N ARG A 19 9.05 -12.94 -6.81
CA ARG A 19 10.25 -12.26 -7.30
C ARG A 19 10.45 -10.91 -6.60
N MET A 20 9.39 -10.11 -6.48
CA MET A 20 9.45 -8.80 -5.81
C MET A 20 9.72 -8.93 -4.32
N VAL A 21 9.15 -9.93 -3.65
CA VAL A 21 9.47 -10.25 -2.24
C VAL A 21 10.93 -10.67 -2.09
N ALA A 22 11.43 -11.56 -2.94
CA ALA A 22 12.83 -12.02 -2.91
C ALA A 22 13.85 -10.87 -3.14
N LYS A 23 13.45 -9.86 -3.92
CA LYS A 23 14.26 -8.65 -4.16
C LYS A 23 14.13 -7.59 -3.06
N GLY A 24 13.20 -7.78 -2.11
CA GLY A 24 12.90 -6.80 -1.07
C GLY A 24 12.12 -5.58 -1.57
N GLU A 25 11.49 -5.66 -2.75
CA GLU A 25 10.61 -4.64 -3.30
C GLU A 25 9.24 -4.66 -2.58
N ILE A 26 8.75 -5.85 -2.25
CA ILE A 26 7.58 -6.05 -1.39
C ILE A 26 8.05 -6.59 -0.04
N ARG A 27 7.51 -6.02 1.04
CA ARG A 27 7.68 -6.55 2.39
C ARG A 27 6.38 -7.16 2.88
N GLU A 28 6.42 -8.45 3.16
CA GLU A 28 5.30 -9.13 3.79
C GLU A 28 5.12 -8.67 5.24
N VAL A 29 3.87 -8.50 5.65
CA VAL A 29 3.48 -8.20 7.02
C VAL A 29 2.56 -9.31 7.55
N LEU A 30 2.60 -9.54 8.86
CA LEU A 30 1.77 -10.58 9.47
C LEU A 30 0.28 -10.27 9.25
N GLY A 31 -0.44 -11.25 8.70
CA GLY A 31 -1.89 -11.18 8.56
C GLY A 31 -2.59 -11.07 9.92
N GLY A 32 -3.78 -10.46 9.94
CA GLY A 32 -4.55 -10.21 11.16
C GLY A 32 -4.36 -8.82 11.77
N ARG A 33 -3.55 -7.96 11.13
CA ARG A 33 -3.53 -6.51 11.35
C ARG A 33 -3.86 -5.79 10.05
N ASP A 34 -4.42 -4.60 10.16
CA ASP A 34 -4.73 -3.76 9.01
C ASP A 34 -3.44 -3.38 8.27
N ALA A 35 -3.43 -3.53 6.94
CA ALA A 35 -2.31 -3.17 6.10
C ALA A 35 -2.05 -1.66 6.16
N ASP A 36 -3.11 -0.86 6.33
CA ASP A 36 -3.06 0.59 6.46
C ASP A 36 -2.17 1.00 7.62
N THR A 37 -2.30 0.34 8.77
CA THR A 37 -1.47 0.63 9.94
C THR A 37 0.02 0.48 9.63
N TRP A 38 0.41 -0.54 8.89
CA TRP A 38 1.82 -0.77 8.55
C TRP A 38 2.35 0.25 7.55
N ILE A 39 1.53 0.64 6.57
CA ILE A 39 1.86 1.67 5.59
C ILE A 39 2.06 3.01 6.32
N LEU A 40 1.11 3.38 7.17
CA LEU A 40 1.12 4.65 7.91
C LEU A 40 2.27 4.72 8.91
N LEU A 41 2.52 3.66 9.69
CA LEU A 41 3.67 3.60 10.61
C LEU A 41 5.00 3.76 9.88
N ARG A 42 5.14 3.13 8.71
CA ARG A 42 6.35 3.22 7.91
C ARG A 42 6.56 4.64 7.39
N ALA A 43 5.51 5.26 6.86
CA ALA A 43 5.56 6.62 6.33
C ALA A 43 5.84 7.64 7.43
N ASP A 44 5.22 7.48 8.60
CA ASP A 44 5.46 8.33 9.78
C ASP A 44 6.93 8.28 10.23
N SER A 45 7.53 7.08 10.23
CA SER A 45 8.95 6.87 10.56
C SER A 45 9.92 7.40 9.49
N HIS A 46 9.42 7.80 8.31
CA HIS A 46 10.22 8.30 7.19
C HIS A 46 9.58 9.58 6.66
N PRO A 47 9.81 10.75 7.29
CA PRO A 47 9.10 11.99 6.97
C PRO A 47 9.26 12.45 5.51
N ASP A 48 10.39 12.12 4.88
CA ASP A 48 10.64 12.44 3.47
C ASP A 48 9.92 11.50 2.48
N SER A 49 9.25 10.46 2.99
CA SER A 49 8.52 9.49 2.17
C SER A 49 7.08 9.94 1.88
N ARG A 50 6.55 9.42 0.78
CA ARG A 50 5.18 9.63 0.33
C ARG A 50 4.49 8.29 0.15
N ILE A 51 3.19 8.26 0.39
CA ILE A 51 2.33 7.09 0.23
C ILE A 51 1.65 7.20 -1.14
N LEU A 52 1.81 6.19 -1.99
CA LEU A 52 1.03 6.05 -3.22
C LEU A 52 -0.23 5.23 -2.91
N SER A 53 -1.39 5.87 -2.80
CA SER A 53 -2.66 5.21 -2.52
C SER A 53 -3.84 6.09 -2.91
N ASN A 54 -4.96 5.49 -3.32
CA ASN A 54 -6.23 6.20 -3.48
C ASN A 54 -7.13 6.12 -2.23
N ASP A 55 -6.68 5.41 -1.18
CA ASP A 55 -7.36 5.39 0.12
C ASP A 55 -7.17 6.71 0.88
N SER A 56 -8.24 7.24 1.44
CA SER A 56 -8.17 8.46 2.25
C SER A 56 -7.55 8.25 3.63
N PHE A 57 -7.50 7.00 4.12
CA PHE A 57 -7.06 6.67 5.48
C PHE A 57 -7.83 7.47 6.56
N GLY A 58 -9.09 7.84 6.29
CA GLY A 58 -9.85 8.77 7.13
C GLY A 58 -10.05 8.30 8.58
N ASP A 59 -10.08 6.99 8.81
CA ASP A 59 -10.20 6.39 10.16
C ASP A 59 -8.92 6.59 11.00
N TRP A 60 -7.80 6.88 10.35
CA TRP A 60 -6.47 6.94 10.96
C TRP A 60 -5.98 8.37 11.25
N LYS A 61 -6.68 9.40 10.78
CA LYS A 61 -6.24 10.82 10.86
C LYS A 61 -5.90 11.32 12.27
N ASN A 62 -6.59 10.81 13.29
CA ASN A 62 -6.35 11.21 14.68
C ASN A 62 -5.07 10.59 15.26
N ILE A 63 -4.57 9.51 14.64
CA ILE A 63 -3.37 8.77 15.06
C ILE A 63 -2.18 9.15 14.20
N PHE A 64 -2.41 9.34 12.89
CA PHE A 64 -1.40 9.67 11.90
C PHE A 64 -1.76 10.98 11.19
N PRO A 65 -1.33 12.15 11.70
CA PRO A 65 -1.63 13.45 11.09
C PRO A 65 -1.17 13.58 9.64
N LEU A 66 -0.15 12.81 9.23
CA LEU A 66 0.39 12.80 7.86
C LEU A 66 -0.65 12.48 6.77
N VAL A 67 -1.79 11.87 7.12
CA VAL A 67 -2.84 11.59 6.13
C VAL A 67 -3.57 12.85 5.65
N GLU A 68 -3.49 13.93 6.43
CA GLU A 68 -4.04 15.24 6.08
C GLU A 68 -2.99 16.13 5.36
N GLU A 69 -1.73 15.69 5.29
CA GLU A 69 -0.66 16.37 4.55
C GLU A 69 -0.77 16.01 3.06
N GLU A 70 -1.32 16.91 2.22
CA GLU A 70 -1.56 16.67 0.79
C GLU A 70 -0.30 16.21 0.05
N GLU A 71 0.88 16.71 0.43
CA GLU A 71 2.17 16.35 -0.15
C GLU A 71 2.64 14.93 0.18
N ARG A 72 2.05 14.30 1.19
CA ARG A 72 2.42 12.95 1.65
C ARG A 72 1.63 11.87 0.94
N ILE A 73 0.47 12.17 0.37
CA ILE A 73 -0.38 11.18 -0.29
C ILE A 73 -0.44 11.45 -1.80
N ILE A 74 0.17 10.56 -2.57
CA ILE A 74 0.13 10.59 -4.04
C ILE A 74 -1.07 9.76 -4.51
N ARG A 75 -1.95 10.40 -5.29
CA ARG A 75 -3.09 9.74 -5.94
C ARG A 75 -2.72 9.28 -7.34
N PHE A 76 -3.42 8.29 -7.86
CA PHE A 76 -3.16 7.80 -9.21
C PHE A 76 -4.41 7.26 -9.90
N GLU A 77 -4.35 7.17 -11.22
CA GLU A 77 -5.34 6.47 -12.03
C GLU A 77 -4.65 5.41 -12.88
N ALA A 78 -5.20 4.19 -12.90
CA ALA A 78 -4.73 3.15 -13.80
C ALA A 78 -5.51 3.23 -15.13
N ARG A 79 -4.80 3.37 -16.24
CA ARG A 79 -5.36 3.41 -17.60
C ARG A 79 -4.73 2.34 -18.46
N GLY A 80 -5.41 1.20 -18.59
CA GLY A 80 -4.88 0.06 -19.32
C GLY A 80 -3.61 -0.48 -18.65
N ARG A 81 -2.44 -0.23 -19.24
CA ARG A 81 -1.12 -0.62 -18.69
C ARG A 81 -0.35 0.53 -18.07
N ASP A 82 -0.91 1.73 -18.12
CA ASP A 82 -0.25 2.94 -17.64
C ASP A 82 -0.81 3.35 -16.26
N ILE A 83 0.06 3.92 -15.43
CA ILE A 83 -0.30 4.55 -14.16
C ILE A 83 -0.04 6.06 -14.32
N GLU A 84 -1.12 6.84 -14.28
CA GLU A 84 -1.05 8.30 -14.29
C GLU A 84 -1.09 8.83 -12.85
N ILE A 85 -0.03 9.55 -12.44
CA ILE A 85 0.00 10.21 -11.14
C ILE A 85 -0.88 11.46 -11.16
N ARG A 86 -1.78 11.56 -10.19
CA ARG A 86 -2.61 12.72 -9.94
C ARG A 86 -2.08 13.43 -8.70
N TRP A 87 -1.60 14.66 -8.90
CA TRP A 87 -1.18 15.56 -7.84
C TRP A 87 -2.36 16.35 -7.32
#